data_AF-A0A7R9QQ45-F1
#
_entry.id   AF-A0A7R9QQ45-F1
#
_cell.length_a   1.000
_cell.length_b   1.000
_cell.length_c   1.000
_cell.angle_alpha   90.00
_cell.angle_beta   90.00
_cell.angle_gamma   90.00
#
_symmetry.space_group_name_H-M   'P 1'
#
loop_
_entity.id
_entity.type
_entity.pdbx_description
1 polymer ?
#
loop_
_entity_poly.entity_id
_entity_poly.type
_entity_poly.pdbx_seq_one_letter_code
_entity_poly.pdbx_strand_id
1 'polypeptide(L)'
;MSVGAKQSSLLFSPAEDEYVNDFHLAHYGSFAIGGAGMVMVEATAVEERGKITPNCAGIWRDDHIEPWKRITNASKLFSPVKLGGLTLKNRIGVSPMVTWVSEDGYVNDFQLAHYGSFAIGGVGLIVVE
;
A
#
# COMPACT_ATOMS: atom_id res chain seq x y z
N MET A 1 -11.26 -28.80 -24.60
CA MET A 1 -10.54 -28.95 -23.32
C MET A 1 -9.28 -28.10 -23.39
N SER A 2 -9.36 -26.81 -23.05
CA SER A 2 -8.16 -25.98 -22.87
C SER A 2 -7.72 -26.13 -21.43
N VAL A 3 -6.49 -26.58 -21.24
CA VAL A 3 -5.87 -26.77 -19.94
C VAL A 3 -5.82 -25.41 -19.23
N GLY A 4 -6.59 -25.28 -18.15
CA GLY A 4 -6.59 -24.10 -17.30
C GLY A 4 -5.23 -23.91 -16.67
N ALA A 5 -4.55 -22.83 -17.04
CA ALA A 5 -3.43 -22.32 -16.27
C ALA A 5 -3.98 -21.86 -14.92
N LYS A 6 -3.76 -22.66 -13.87
CA LYS A 6 -3.91 -22.19 -12.49
C LYS A 6 -2.92 -21.05 -12.30
N GLN A 7 -3.44 -19.83 -12.39
CA GLN A 7 -2.74 -18.60 -12.05
C GLN A 7 -2.22 -18.76 -10.63
N SER A 8 -0.90 -18.79 -10.46
CA SER A 8 -0.24 -19.00 -9.18
C SER A 8 -0.57 -17.83 -8.24
N SER A 9 -1.49 -18.06 -7.33
CA SER A 9 -2.17 -17.08 -6.47
C SER A 9 -1.32 -16.55 -5.30
N LEU A 10 0.00 -16.48 -5.45
CA LEU A 10 0.91 -16.10 -4.35
C LEU A 10 1.78 -14.87 -4.65
N LEU A 11 1.68 -14.28 -5.85
CA LEU A 11 2.54 -13.16 -6.27
C LEU A 11 1.79 -11.86 -6.62
N PHE A 12 0.47 -11.85 -6.52
CA PHE A 12 -0.34 -10.68 -6.85
C PHE A 12 -1.32 -10.43 -5.71
N SER A 13 -1.33 -9.19 -5.22
CA SER A 13 -2.32 -8.66 -4.26
C SER A 13 -3.71 -9.24 -4.50
N PRO A 14 -4.42 -9.78 -3.51
CA PRO A 14 -5.78 -10.28 -3.69
C PRO A 14 -6.79 -9.21 -3.30
N ALA A 15 -6.62 -7.96 -3.77
CA ALA A 15 -7.68 -6.98 -3.64
C ALA A 15 -8.87 -7.40 -4.51
N GLU A 16 -10.07 -7.26 -3.96
CA GLU A 16 -11.32 -7.46 -4.68
C GLU A 16 -11.87 -6.09 -5.01
N ASP A 17 -12.11 -5.84 -6.30
CA ASP A 17 -12.53 -4.53 -6.80
C ASP A 17 -11.69 -3.38 -6.20
N GLU A 18 -10.35 -3.47 -6.25
CA GLU A 18 -9.39 -2.52 -5.66
C GLU A 18 -9.43 -2.29 -4.14
N TYR A 19 -10.38 -2.89 -3.42
CA TYR A 19 -10.49 -2.76 -1.96
C TYR A 19 -9.60 -3.76 -1.23
N VAL A 20 -8.90 -3.25 -0.22
CA VAL A 20 -8.23 -4.09 0.75
C VAL A 20 -9.24 -4.82 1.63
N ASN A 21 -8.91 -6.05 2.00
CA ASN A 21 -9.83 -6.98 2.66
C ASN A 21 -9.13 -7.75 3.79
N ASP A 22 -9.80 -8.78 4.31
CA ASP A 22 -9.32 -9.58 5.45
C ASP A 22 -7.97 -10.27 5.18
N PHE A 23 -7.66 -10.60 3.93
CA PHE A 23 -6.35 -11.13 3.58
C PHE A 23 -5.26 -10.13 3.93
N HIS A 24 -5.43 -8.87 3.54
CA HIS A 24 -4.44 -7.82 3.76
C HIS A 24 -4.24 -7.58 5.25
N LEU A 25 -5.34 -7.55 6.02
CA LEU A 25 -5.29 -7.43 7.47
C LEU A 25 -4.51 -8.60 8.11
N ALA A 26 -4.81 -9.84 7.72
CA ALA A 26 -4.11 -11.02 8.23
C ALA A 26 -2.63 -11.03 7.81
N HIS A 27 -2.36 -10.69 6.55
CA HIS A 27 -1.01 -10.69 5.97
C HIS A 27 -0.12 -9.65 6.65
N TYR A 28 -0.51 -8.38 6.65
CA TYR A 28 0.24 -7.31 7.32
C TYR A 28 0.28 -7.51 8.83
N GLY A 29 -0.82 -7.99 9.43
CA GLY A 29 -0.91 -8.33 10.84
C GLY A 29 0.09 -9.42 11.25
N SER A 30 0.32 -10.43 10.40
CA SER A 30 1.25 -11.52 10.69
C SER A 30 2.70 -11.04 10.87
N PHE A 31 3.15 -10.09 10.06
CA PHE A 31 4.48 -9.48 10.21
C PHE A 31 4.58 -8.65 11.49
N ALA A 32 3.52 -7.92 11.82
CA ALA A 32 3.48 -7.13 13.05
C ALA A 32 3.47 -8.02 14.31
N ILE A 33 2.71 -9.12 14.31
CA ILE A 33 2.71 -10.13 15.38
C ILE A 33 4.08 -10.81 15.46
N GLY A 34 4.71 -11.09 14.31
CA GLY A 34 6.05 -11.64 14.19
C GLY A 34 7.17 -10.72 14.68
N GLY A 35 6.86 -9.49 15.14
CA GLY A 35 7.82 -8.57 15.74
C GLY A 35 8.52 -7.63 14.75
N ALA A 36 8.03 -7.52 13.52
CA ALA A 36 8.54 -6.53 12.57
C ALA A 36 8.42 -5.11 13.15
N GLY A 37 9.52 -4.36 13.13
CA GLY A 37 9.56 -2.99 13.66
C GLY A 37 8.77 -1.99 12.81
N MET A 38 8.57 -2.30 11.52
CA MET A 38 7.85 -1.55 10.49
C MET A 38 7.31 -2.53 9.43
N VAL A 39 6.13 -2.27 8.88
CA VAL A 39 5.57 -3.02 7.74
C VAL A 39 5.39 -2.06 6.57
N MET A 40 5.95 -2.42 5.42
CA MET A 40 5.67 -1.73 4.17
C MET A 40 4.49 -2.41 3.47
N VAL A 41 3.47 -1.64 3.12
CA VAL A 41 2.32 -2.17 2.36
C VAL A 41 2.67 -2.29 0.89
N GLU A 42 1.95 -3.16 0.18
CA GLU A 42 2.17 -3.42 -1.23
C GLU A 42 1.87 -2.22 -2.13
N ALA A 43 2.18 -2.38 -3.41
CA ALA A 43 1.95 -1.35 -4.39
C ALA A 43 0.46 -1.00 -4.51
N THR A 44 0.10 0.23 -4.13
CA THR A 44 -1.29 0.69 -4.03
C THR A 44 -1.57 1.80 -5.05
N ALA A 45 -2.36 1.50 -6.07
CA ALA A 45 -2.63 2.43 -7.16
C ALA A 45 -3.40 3.68 -6.66
N VAL A 46 -3.15 4.85 -7.28
CA VAL A 46 -3.86 6.12 -7.00
C VAL A 46 -4.73 6.59 -8.17
N GLU A 47 -4.96 5.71 -9.12
CA GLU A 47 -5.99 5.83 -10.13
C GLU A 47 -6.25 4.43 -10.69
N GLU A 48 -7.41 4.22 -11.30
CA GLU A 48 -7.79 2.92 -11.83
C GLU A 48 -6.81 2.40 -12.89
N ARG A 49 -6.32 3.28 -13.78
CA ARG A 49 -5.31 2.92 -14.80
C ARG A 49 -3.92 2.63 -14.22
N GLY A 50 -3.64 3.04 -12.99
CA GLY A 50 -2.37 2.85 -12.31
C GLY A 50 -2.21 1.46 -11.69
N LYS A 51 -3.24 0.60 -11.79
CA LYS A 51 -3.19 -0.79 -11.34
C LYS A 51 -2.21 -1.59 -12.21
N ILE A 52 -1.24 -2.25 -11.58
CA ILE A 52 -0.31 -3.19 -12.26
C ILE A 52 -1.08 -4.44 -12.71
N THR A 53 -1.99 -4.94 -11.86
CA THR A 53 -2.90 -6.04 -12.16
C THR A 53 -4.32 -5.68 -11.69
N PRO A 54 -5.36 -6.36 -12.20
CA PRO A 54 -6.75 -6.08 -11.81
C PRO A 54 -7.01 -6.16 -10.29
N ASN A 55 -6.22 -6.96 -9.58
CA ASN A 55 -6.34 -7.19 -8.14
C ASN A 55 -5.40 -6.32 -7.29
N CYS A 56 -4.78 -5.28 -7.86
CA CYS A 56 -4.03 -4.30 -7.07
C CYS A 56 -4.95 -3.49 -6.17
N ALA A 57 -4.50 -3.24 -4.93
CA ALA A 57 -5.17 -2.33 -4.01
C ALA A 57 -5.15 -0.87 -4.53
N GLY A 58 -6.17 -0.09 -4.17
CA GLY A 58 -6.30 1.32 -4.58
C GLY A 58 -6.41 2.33 -3.43
N ILE A 59 -6.16 3.61 -3.71
CA ILE A 59 -6.33 4.74 -2.75
C ILE A 59 -6.74 6.08 -3.43
N TRP A 60 -7.52 6.03 -4.51
CA TRP A 60 -7.93 7.22 -5.28
C TRP A 60 -9.35 7.72 -5.07
N ARG A 61 -10.12 7.01 -4.26
CA ARG A 61 -11.49 7.34 -3.90
C ARG A 61 -11.62 7.39 -2.39
N ASP A 62 -12.52 8.23 -1.88
CA ASP A 62 -12.75 8.36 -0.45
C ASP A 62 -13.31 7.08 0.19
N ASP A 63 -14.01 6.25 -0.57
CA ASP A 63 -14.52 4.94 -0.11
C ASP A 63 -13.40 3.91 0.13
N HIS A 64 -12.19 4.13 -0.41
CA HIS A 64 -11.01 3.31 -0.07
C HIS A 64 -10.51 3.58 1.36
N ILE A 65 -10.88 4.71 1.98
CA ILE A 65 -10.34 5.14 3.29
C ILE A 65 -10.73 4.16 4.39
N GLU A 66 -12.00 3.74 4.48
CA GLU A 66 -12.47 2.90 5.58
C GLU A 66 -11.84 1.50 5.59
N PRO A 67 -11.74 0.78 4.45
CA PRO A 67 -10.99 -0.46 4.36
C PRO A 67 -9.52 -0.32 4.78
N TRP A 68 -8.84 0.74 4.33
CA TRP A 68 -7.46 1.00 4.74
C TRP A 68 -7.35 1.32 6.23
N LYS A 69 -8.25 2.14 6.78
CA LYS A 69 -8.31 2.44 8.22
C LYS A 69 -8.41 1.18 9.06
N ARG A 70 -9.18 0.18 8.62
CA ARG A 70 -9.30 -1.10 9.34
C ARG A 70 -7.93 -1.79 9.49
N ILE A 71 -7.13 -1.78 8.43
CA ILE A 71 -5.78 -2.34 8.45
C ILE A 71 -4.87 -1.47 9.32
N THR A 72 -4.96 -0.14 9.17
CA THR A 72 -4.21 0.82 9.96
C THR A 72 -4.77 1.05 11.37
N ASN A 73 -5.68 0.24 11.89
CA ASN A 73 -6.19 0.34 13.28
C ASN A 73 -6.04 -0.95 14.11
N ALA A 74 -5.55 -2.06 13.54
CA ALA A 74 -5.52 -3.37 14.22
C ALA A 74 -4.24 -3.76 15.01
N SER A 75 -3.12 -3.02 14.99
CA SER A 75 -1.80 -3.46 15.49
C SER A 75 -0.95 -2.41 16.24
N LYS A 76 0.14 -2.84 16.93
CA LYS A 76 1.24 -1.96 17.42
C LYS A 76 1.87 -1.09 16.32
N LEU A 77 1.54 -1.39 15.06
CA LEU A 77 1.83 -0.57 13.89
C LEU A 77 1.56 0.93 14.11
N PHE A 78 0.64 1.34 14.99
CA PHE A 78 0.31 2.77 15.19
C PHE A 78 1.03 3.43 16.36
N SER A 79 1.91 2.69 17.04
CA SER A 79 2.81 3.30 18.01
C SER A 79 3.96 3.99 17.29
N PRO A 80 4.39 5.18 17.75
CA PRO A 80 5.60 5.79 17.24
C PRO A 80 6.80 4.85 17.31
N VAL A 81 7.67 4.95 16.32
CA VAL A 81 8.96 4.24 16.30
C VAL A 81 10.08 5.22 16.08
N LYS A 82 11.15 5.06 16.85
CA LYS A 82 12.37 5.83 16.65
C LYS A 82 13.30 5.06 15.73
N LEU A 83 13.67 5.68 14.61
CA LEU A 83 14.65 5.20 13.65
C LEU A 83 15.84 6.16 13.67
N GLY A 84 16.88 5.83 14.44
CA GLY A 84 18.00 6.74 14.67
C GLY A 84 17.55 8.04 15.35
N GLY A 85 17.78 9.19 14.69
CA GLY A 85 17.36 10.52 15.16
C GLY A 85 15.91 10.90 14.81
N LEU A 86 15.23 10.11 13.98
CA LEU A 86 13.88 10.39 13.47
C LEU A 86 12.83 9.58 14.23
N THR A 87 11.73 10.22 14.64
CA THR A 87 10.56 9.53 15.21
C THR A 87 9.45 9.52 14.19
N LEU A 88 9.07 8.33 13.71
CA LEU A 88 7.89 8.16 12.86
C LEU A 88 6.64 8.10 13.73
N LYS A 89 5.56 8.75 13.28
CA LYS A 89 4.25 8.74 13.98
C LYS A 89 3.62 7.35 14.08
N ASN A 90 4.00 6.46 13.16
CA ASN A 90 3.64 5.05 13.16
C ASN A 90 4.67 4.23 12.36
N ARG A 91 4.48 2.92 12.35
CA ARG A 91 5.37 1.91 11.78
C ARG A 91 4.88 1.42 10.41
N ILE A 92 4.10 2.25 9.69
CA ILE A 92 3.60 1.93 8.35
C ILE A 92 4.45 2.69 7.33
N GLY A 93 5.12 1.95 6.46
CA GLY A 93 5.84 2.50 5.31
C GLY A 93 5.09 2.22 4.01
N VAL A 94 5.25 3.11 3.03
CA VAL A 94 4.82 2.85 1.64
C VAL A 94 6.00 2.28 0.88
N SER A 95 5.79 1.17 0.17
CA SER A 95 6.80 0.61 -0.73
C SER A 95 7.17 1.61 -1.83
N PRO A 96 8.40 1.58 -2.36
CA PRO A 96 8.71 2.30 -3.59
C PRO A 96 7.78 1.83 -4.72
N MET A 97 7.27 2.80 -5.48
CA MET A 97 6.18 2.63 -6.42
C MET A 97 6.56 3.15 -7.80
N VAL A 98 6.82 2.25 -8.76
CA VAL A 98 6.91 2.61 -10.18
C VAL A 98 5.50 2.78 -10.74
N THR A 99 5.16 4.01 -11.10
CA THR A 99 3.81 4.36 -11.59
C THR A 99 3.70 4.41 -13.10
N TRP A 100 4.82 4.40 -13.84
CA TRP A 100 4.88 4.45 -15.32
C TRP A 100 4.20 5.68 -15.96
N VAL A 101 3.99 6.75 -15.20
CA VAL A 101 3.28 7.96 -15.66
C VAL A 101 4.17 9.18 -15.85
N SER A 102 5.48 9.06 -15.58
CA SER A 102 6.42 10.15 -15.81
C SER A 102 6.55 10.42 -17.32
N GLU A 103 6.42 11.70 -17.71
CA GLU A 103 6.63 12.13 -19.09
C GLU A 103 8.07 12.64 -19.21
N ASP A 104 8.85 12.06 -20.15
CA ASP A 104 10.27 12.35 -20.33
C ASP A 104 11.13 12.25 -19.05
N GLY A 105 10.71 11.41 -18.10
CA GLY A 105 11.39 11.22 -16.82
C GLY A 105 11.12 12.32 -15.79
N TYR A 106 10.21 13.27 -16.07
CA TYR A 106 9.84 14.32 -15.14
C TYR A 106 8.68 13.91 -14.23
N VAL A 107 8.75 14.39 -12.98
CA VAL A 107 7.64 14.36 -12.02
C VAL A 107 6.54 15.30 -12.51
N ASN A 108 5.30 14.86 -12.42
CA ASN A 108 4.10 15.62 -12.76
C ASN A 108 3.06 15.58 -11.62
N ASP A 109 1.89 16.17 -11.87
CA ASP A 109 0.83 16.31 -10.87
C ASP A 109 0.32 14.96 -10.34
N PHE A 110 0.46 13.89 -11.13
CA PHE A 110 0.09 12.55 -10.68
C PHE A 110 0.95 12.10 -9.50
N GLN A 111 2.28 12.20 -9.60
CA GLN A 111 3.17 11.80 -8.52
C GLN A 111 2.97 12.68 -7.28
N LEU A 112 2.66 13.98 -7.48
CA LEU A 112 2.32 14.87 -6.37
C LEU A 112 1.06 14.40 -5.63
N ALA A 113 -0.02 14.12 -6.38
CA ALA A 113 -1.25 13.57 -5.82
C ALA A 113 -1.01 12.19 -5.16
N HIS A 114 -0.18 11.36 -5.79
CA HIS A 114 0.14 10.02 -5.34
C HIS A 114 0.74 10.00 -3.93
N TYR A 115 1.87 10.70 -3.75
CA TYR A 115 2.53 10.76 -2.45
C TYR A 115 1.76 11.64 -1.46
N GLY A 116 1.03 12.65 -1.95
CA GLY A 116 0.12 13.47 -1.15
C GLY A 116 -0.98 12.64 -0.47
N SER A 117 -1.63 11.74 -1.20
CA SER A 117 -2.69 10.86 -0.66
C SER A 117 -2.17 9.96 0.45
N PHE A 118 -0.95 9.41 0.35
CA PHE A 118 -0.36 8.64 1.45
C PHE A 118 0.02 9.50 2.65
N ALA A 119 0.54 10.71 2.41
CA ALA A 119 0.87 11.64 3.48
C ALA A 119 -0.38 12.03 4.28
N ILE A 120 -1.49 12.34 3.58
CA ILE A 120 -2.82 12.61 4.16
C ILE A 120 -3.36 11.37 4.86
N GLY A 121 -3.25 10.20 4.23
CA GLY A 121 -3.68 8.89 4.75
C GLY A 121 -2.92 8.44 6.01
N GLY A 122 -1.87 9.15 6.39
CA GLY A 122 -1.30 9.04 7.71
C GLY A 122 -0.14 8.05 7.82
N VAL A 123 0.53 7.68 6.73
CA VAL A 123 1.70 6.78 6.79
C VAL A 123 2.87 7.41 7.54
N GLY A 124 3.72 6.57 8.14
CA GLY A 124 4.89 6.99 8.91
C GLY A 124 6.09 7.33 8.03
N LEU A 125 6.22 6.67 6.88
CA LEU A 125 7.31 6.85 5.93
C LEU A 125 6.81 6.64 4.49
N ILE A 126 7.25 7.50 3.57
CA ILE A 126 7.06 7.34 2.12
C ILE A 126 8.44 7.19 1.49
N VAL A 127 8.62 6.13 0.69
CA VAL A 127 9.83 5.92 -0.12
C VAL A 127 9.48 6.25 -1.57
N VAL A 128 10.21 7.20 -2.15
CA VAL A 128 10.08 7.69 -3.53
C VAL A 128 11.18 7.06 -4.38
N GLU A 129 10.86 6.63 -5.61
CA GLU A 129 11.81 6.14 -6.63
C GLU A 129 11.70 6.94 -7.93
#